data_AF-A0A0J7Z151-F1
#
_entry.id   AF-A0A0J7Z151-F1
#
_cell.length_a   1.000
_cell.length_b   1.000
_cell.length_c   1.000
_cell.angle_alpha   90.00
_cell.angle_beta   90.00
_cell.angle_gamma   90.00
#
_symmetry.space_group_name_H-M   'P 1'
#
loop_
_entity.id
_entity.type
_entity.pdbx_description
1 polymer ?
#
loop_
_entity_poly.entity_id
_entity_poly.type
_entity_poly.pdbx_seq_one_letter_code
_entity_poly.pdbx_strand_id
1 'polypeptide(L)'
;MMRQLLGEPDLLRTNPHLRSAPRTRLYSIERVRAVERSEEFRAASAAAARRSAAARAAALRRRREVLARIAAEPIEVPRPAPDRLAALAVEHRNRLDEERALWRKGHVADPATVDSAEPRALDRWKVDYLRHRMTRYDGILAELSGRTGRAAAEELLRHRIYAAISQAYPALARECERRLRERRFGPPPG
;
A
#
# COMPACT_ATOMS: atom_id res chain seq x y z
N MET A 1 -21.18 -10.20 21.82
CA MET A 1 -21.44 -9.14 22.81
C MET A 1 -22.87 -8.63 22.73
N MET A 2 -23.27 -7.80 21.75
CA MET A 2 -24.65 -7.23 21.69
C MET A 2 -25.76 -8.29 21.76
N ARG A 3 -25.78 -9.28 20.87
CA ARG A 3 -26.81 -10.34 20.86
C ARG A 3 -26.76 -11.30 22.06
N GLN A 4 -25.60 -11.41 22.72
CA GLN A 4 -25.41 -12.24 23.91
C GLN A 4 -25.91 -11.55 25.18
N LEU A 5 -25.84 -10.21 25.24
CA LEU A 5 -26.24 -9.43 26.41
C LEU A 5 -27.66 -8.85 26.28
N LEU A 6 -28.12 -8.57 25.06
CA LEU A 6 -29.43 -7.97 24.79
C LEU A 6 -30.43 -8.95 24.15
N GLY A 7 -29.98 -10.15 23.76
CA GLY A 7 -30.81 -11.12 23.07
C GLY A 7 -31.25 -10.68 21.67
N GLU A 8 -32.47 -11.05 21.31
CA GLU A 8 -33.08 -10.69 20.04
C GLU A 8 -33.44 -9.19 19.97
N PRO A 9 -33.33 -8.58 18.78
CA PRO A 9 -33.68 -7.18 18.58
C PRO A 9 -35.18 -6.95 18.71
N ASP A 10 -35.55 -5.76 19.15
CA ASP A 10 -36.97 -5.37 19.26
C ASP A 10 -37.58 -5.14 17.88
N LEU A 11 -36.78 -4.61 16.95
CA LEU A 11 -37.21 -4.34 15.58
C LEU A 11 -36.10 -4.67 14.59
N LEU A 12 -36.49 -5.26 13.46
CA LEU A 12 -35.65 -5.42 12.28
C LEU A 12 -36.11 -4.46 11.19
N ARG A 13 -35.22 -3.61 10.67
CA ARG A 13 -35.52 -2.69 9.57
C ARG A 13 -34.62 -2.91 8.37
N THR A 14 -35.09 -2.52 7.20
CA THR A 14 -34.24 -2.48 6.00
C THR A 14 -33.07 -1.53 6.24
N ASN A 15 -31.88 -1.93 5.81
CA ASN A 15 -30.71 -1.09 5.96
C ASN A 15 -30.88 0.19 5.11
N PRO A 16 -30.76 1.39 5.71
CA PRO A 16 -31.03 2.65 5.03
C PRO A 16 -30.01 2.99 3.94
N HIS A 17 -28.80 2.44 4.02
CA HIS A 17 -27.73 2.72 3.05
C HIS A 17 -27.71 1.72 1.88
N LEU A 18 -28.18 0.49 2.09
CA LEU A 18 -28.15 -0.55 1.06
C LEU A 18 -29.28 -1.56 1.30
N ARG A 19 -30.30 -1.57 0.43
CA ARG A 19 -31.48 -2.43 0.59
C ARG A 19 -31.18 -3.93 0.59
N SER A 20 -30.12 -4.36 -0.10
CA SER A 20 -29.67 -5.76 -0.16
C SER A 20 -28.78 -6.17 1.02
N ALA A 21 -28.38 -5.23 1.88
CA ALA A 21 -27.56 -5.53 3.05
C ALA A 21 -28.38 -6.21 4.16
N PRO A 22 -27.71 -6.85 5.14
CA PRO A 22 -28.39 -7.39 6.32
C PRO A 22 -29.27 -6.33 7.01
N ARG A 23 -30.46 -6.76 7.48
CA ARG A 23 -31.41 -5.90 8.17
C ARG A 23 -30.81 -5.28 9.42
N THR A 24 -31.07 -3.99 9.62
CA THR A 24 -30.69 -3.24 10.80
C THR A 24 -31.45 -3.77 12.02
N ARG A 25 -30.72 -4.10 13.08
CA ARG A 25 -31.26 -4.54 14.37
C ARG A 25 -31.40 -3.34 15.30
N LEU A 26 -32.60 -3.09 15.80
CA LEU A 26 -32.89 -1.99 16.73
C LEU A 26 -33.24 -2.57 18.10
N TYR A 27 -32.71 -1.94 19.13
CA TYR A 27 -32.87 -2.32 20.54
C TYR A 27 -33.43 -1.12 21.32
N SER A 28 -34.32 -1.36 22.28
CA SER A 28 -34.85 -0.34 23.18
C SER A 28 -33.73 0.26 24.02
N ILE A 29 -33.70 1.59 24.09
CA ILE A 29 -32.66 2.32 24.83
C ILE A 29 -32.67 2.02 26.33
N GLU A 30 -33.84 1.76 26.90
CA GLU A 30 -33.98 1.41 28.32
C GLU A 30 -33.31 0.06 28.62
N ARG A 31 -33.50 -0.93 27.73
CA ARG A 31 -32.88 -2.25 27.85
C ARG A 31 -31.37 -2.17 27.69
N VAL A 32 -30.89 -1.39 26.72
CA VAL A 32 -29.45 -1.13 26.56
C VAL A 32 -28.86 -0.51 27.83
N ARG A 33 -29.48 0.55 28.36
CA ARG A 33 -29.01 1.22 29.58
C ARG A 33 -29.04 0.32 30.82
N ALA A 34 -30.01 -0.59 30.93
CA ALA A 34 -30.05 -1.57 32.01
C ALA A 34 -28.88 -2.55 31.91
N VAL A 35 -28.60 -3.07 30.72
CA VAL A 35 -27.48 -3.97 30.46
C VAL A 35 -26.13 -3.26 30.67
N GLU A 36 -25.95 -2.02 30.20
CA GLU A 36 -24.68 -1.30 30.36
C GLU A 36 -24.29 -1.05 31.82
N ARG A 37 -25.26 -1.02 32.74
CA ARG A 37 -25.03 -0.90 34.19
C ARG A 37 -24.71 -2.24 34.86
N SER A 38 -24.94 -3.36 34.18
CA SER A 38 -24.74 -4.69 34.76
C SER A 38 -23.26 -5.05 34.92
N GLU A 39 -22.97 -5.96 35.84
CA GLU A 39 -21.62 -6.51 36.02
C GLU A 39 -21.18 -7.36 34.83
N GLU A 40 -22.11 -8.08 34.21
CA GLU A 40 -21.87 -8.89 33.02
C GLU A 40 -21.37 -8.04 31.85
N PHE A 41 -21.99 -6.86 31.63
CA PHE A 41 -21.52 -5.93 30.61
C PHE A 41 -20.14 -5.36 30.96
N ARG A 42 -19.91 -4.97 32.22
CA ARG A 42 -18.59 -4.49 32.67
C ARG A 42 -17.50 -5.54 32.42
N ALA A 43 -17.76 -6.80 32.77
CA ALA A 43 -16.85 -7.90 32.55
C ALA A 43 -16.61 -8.18 31.05
N ALA A 44 -17.67 -8.22 30.25
CA ALA A 44 -17.58 -8.45 28.80
C ALA A 44 -16.84 -7.31 28.08
N SER A 45 -17.12 -6.06 28.46
CA SER A 45 -16.46 -4.86 27.94
C SER A 45 -14.97 -4.86 28.30
N ALA A 46 -14.63 -5.14 29.56
CA ALA A 46 -13.22 -5.25 29.99
C ALA A 46 -12.48 -6.37 29.24
N ALA A 47 -13.12 -7.53 29.03
CA ALA A 47 -12.54 -8.61 28.23
C ALA A 47 -12.35 -8.21 26.76
N ALA A 48 -13.30 -7.50 26.16
CA ALA A 48 -13.19 -6.97 24.80
C ALA A 48 -12.06 -5.93 24.68
N ALA A 49 -11.93 -5.04 25.67
CA ALA A 49 -10.86 -4.05 25.75
C ALA A 49 -9.48 -4.73 25.84
N ARG A 50 -9.33 -5.75 26.70
CA ARG A 50 -8.09 -6.55 26.80
C ARG A 50 -7.74 -7.24 25.48
N ARG A 51 -8.71 -7.89 24.81
CA ARG A 51 -8.49 -8.50 23.49
C ARG A 51 -8.07 -7.47 22.45
N SER A 52 -8.72 -6.29 22.44
CA SER A 52 -8.37 -5.21 21.52
C SER A 52 -6.96 -4.69 21.77
N ALA A 53 -6.59 -4.47 23.03
CA ALA A 53 -5.24 -4.04 23.42
C ALA A 53 -4.18 -5.07 23.00
N ALA A 54 -4.42 -6.37 23.25
CA ALA A 54 -3.53 -7.44 22.82
C ALA A 54 -3.38 -7.49 21.29
N ALA A 55 -4.48 -7.38 20.54
CA ALA A 55 -4.45 -7.34 19.09
C ALA A 55 -3.67 -6.14 18.55
N ARG A 56 -3.86 -4.95 19.15
CA ARG A 56 -3.10 -3.74 18.81
C ARG A 56 -1.61 -3.91 19.10
N ALA A 57 -1.24 -4.46 20.25
CA ALA A 57 0.15 -4.72 20.59
C ALA A 57 0.81 -5.69 19.60
N ALA A 58 0.13 -6.77 19.24
CA ALA A 58 0.60 -7.73 18.24
C ALA A 58 0.74 -7.10 16.84
N ALA A 59 -0.17 -6.20 16.45
CA ALA A 59 -0.07 -5.46 15.19
C ALA A 59 1.12 -4.49 15.18
N LEU A 60 1.34 -3.76 16.28
CA LEU A 60 2.49 -2.86 16.43
C LEU A 60 3.82 -3.61 16.40
N ARG A 61 3.90 -4.78 17.05
CA ARG A 61 5.10 -5.63 17.04
C ARG A 61 5.43 -6.09 15.62
N ARG A 62 4.45 -6.67 14.91
CA ARG A 62 4.61 -7.08 13.50
C ARG A 62 5.04 -5.92 12.60
N ARG A 63 4.45 -4.74 12.80
CA ARG A 63 4.87 -3.53 12.08
C ARG A 63 6.35 -3.20 12.33
N ARG A 64 6.82 -3.24 13.58
CA ARG A 64 8.22 -2.98 13.92
C ARG A 64 9.15 -4.02 13.30
N GLU A 65 8.79 -5.30 13.37
CA GLU A 65 9.55 -6.40 12.79
C GLU A 65 9.73 -6.21 11.27
N VAL A 66 8.65 -5.89 10.54
CA VAL A 66 8.75 -5.68 9.09
C VAL A 66 9.55 -4.43 8.75
N LEU A 67 9.39 -3.32 9.49
CA LEU A 67 10.19 -2.12 9.27
C LEU A 67 11.68 -2.38 9.55
N ALA A 68 12.01 -3.14 10.59
CA ALA A 68 13.38 -3.54 10.89
C ALA A 68 13.95 -4.43 9.79
N ARG A 69 13.18 -5.41 9.29
CA ARG A 69 13.59 -6.24 8.16
C ARG A 69 13.83 -5.40 6.90
N ILE A 70 12.91 -4.48 6.57
CA ILE A 70 13.10 -3.56 5.46
C ILE A 70 14.34 -2.71 5.67
N ALA A 71 14.65 -2.25 6.87
CA ALA A 71 15.85 -1.44 7.10
C ALA A 71 17.15 -2.24 6.94
N ALA A 72 17.16 -3.50 7.39
CA ALA A 72 18.32 -4.38 7.37
C ALA A 72 18.60 -5.02 6.00
N GLU A 73 17.56 -5.26 5.19
CA GLU A 73 17.69 -5.95 3.90
C GLU A 73 18.57 -5.15 2.92
N PRO A 74 19.68 -5.68 2.41
CA PRO A 74 20.51 -4.96 1.45
C PRO A 74 19.75 -4.73 0.14
N ILE A 75 19.81 -3.51 -0.39
CA ILE A 75 19.25 -3.20 -1.71
C ILE A 75 20.34 -3.28 -2.76
N GLU A 76 20.33 -4.38 -3.49
CA GLU A 76 21.21 -4.57 -4.64
C GLU A 76 20.61 -3.89 -5.88
N VAL A 77 21.28 -2.84 -6.36
CA VAL A 77 20.93 -2.17 -7.61
C VAL A 77 21.72 -2.84 -8.74
N PRO A 78 21.07 -3.32 -9.81
CA PRO A 78 21.77 -3.78 -11.01
C PRO A 78 22.70 -2.69 -11.55
N ARG A 79 23.93 -3.05 -11.94
CA ARG A 79 24.94 -2.11 -12.46
C ARG A 79 25.35 -2.36 -13.92
N PRO A 80 24.42 -2.44 -14.91
CA PRO A 80 24.82 -2.44 -16.31
C PRO A 80 25.55 -1.13 -16.67
N ALA A 81 26.41 -1.20 -17.69
CA ALA A 81 27.03 -0.04 -18.30
C ALA A 81 25.96 0.99 -18.75
N PRO A 82 26.27 2.30 -18.76
CA PRO A 82 25.28 3.35 -19.04
C PRO A 82 24.47 3.16 -20.32
N ASP A 83 25.13 2.79 -21.42
CA ASP A 83 24.46 2.58 -22.72
C ASP A 83 23.54 1.37 -22.69
N ARG A 84 23.99 0.29 -22.03
CA ARG A 84 23.17 -0.90 -21.80
C ARG A 84 21.96 -0.60 -20.92
N LEU A 85 22.12 0.25 -19.90
CA LEU A 85 21.00 0.69 -19.06
C LEU A 85 19.98 1.48 -19.87
N ALA A 86 20.43 2.36 -20.78
CA ALA A 86 19.53 3.11 -21.67
C ALA A 86 18.74 2.18 -22.60
N ALA A 87 19.41 1.21 -23.22
CA ALA A 87 18.76 0.23 -24.09
C ALA A 87 17.71 -0.60 -23.32
N LEU A 88 18.07 -1.15 -22.15
CA LEU A 88 17.17 -1.93 -21.30
C LEU A 88 15.96 -1.12 -20.83
N ALA A 89 16.16 0.17 -20.53
CA ALA A 89 15.10 1.07 -20.11
C ALA A 89 14.08 1.32 -21.23
N VAL A 90 14.56 1.55 -22.45
CA VAL A 90 13.71 1.74 -23.63
C VAL A 90 12.94 0.46 -23.97
N GLU A 91 13.62 -0.68 -24.00
CA GLU A 91 13.00 -1.99 -24.24
C GLU A 91 11.87 -2.26 -23.23
N HIS A 92 12.16 -2.07 -21.94
CA HIS A 92 11.16 -2.23 -20.88
C HIS A 92 9.98 -1.27 -21.04
N ARG A 93 10.23 0.01 -21.39
CA ARG A 93 9.17 0.98 -21.62
C ARG A 93 8.29 0.59 -22.81
N ASN A 94 8.89 0.14 -23.93
CA ASN A 94 8.16 -0.28 -25.12
C ASN A 94 7.30 -1.50 -24.84
N ARG A 95 7.85 -2.51 -24.15
CA ARG A 95 7.09 -3.68 -23.69
C ARG A 95 5.87 -3.29 -22.85
N LEU A 96 6.05 -2.40 -21.87
CA LEU A 96 4.93 -1.92 -21.06
C LEU A 96 3.91 -1.12 -21.88
N ASP A 97 4.32 -0.49 -22.97
CA ASP A 97 3.43 0.25 -23.86
C ASP A 97 2.60 -0.67 -24.77
N GLU A 98 3.25 -1.71 -25.30
CA GLU A 98 2.58 -2.80 -26.02
C GLU A 98 1.57 -3.51 -25.12
N GLU A 99 1.95 -3.86 -23.89
CA GLU A 99 1.05 -4.44 -22.89
C GLU A 99 -0.15 -3.51 -22.63
N ARG A 100 0.05 -2.19 -22.58
CA ARG A 100 -1.05 -1.22 -22.45
C ARG A 100 -1.98 -1.23 -23.66
N ALA A 101 -1.44 -1.34 -24.88
CA ALA A 101 -2.22 -1.38 -26.11
C ALA A 101 -3.19 -2.58 -26.16
N LEU A 102 -2.81 -3.71 -25.55
CA LEU A 102 -3.65 -4.91 -25.50
C LEU A 102 -4.90 -4.74 -24.64
N TRP A 103 -4.81 -3.99 -23.53
CA TRP A 103 -5.88 -3.91 -22.53
C TRP A 103 -6.59 -2.55 -22.48
N ARG A 104 -5.99 -1.48 -23.00
CA ARG A 104 -6.62 -0.15 -23.07
C ARG A 104 -7.18 0.11 -24.45
N LYS A 105 -8.52 0.10 -24.55
CA LYS A 105 -9.25 0.46 -25.76
C LYS A 105 -8.82 1.84 -26.26
N GLY A 106 -8.35 1.91 -27.51
CA GLY A 106 -7.92 3.15 -28.15
C GLY A 106 -6.47 3.57 -27.87
N HIS A 107 -5.70 2.78 -27.10
CA HIS A 107 -4.25 3.00 -26.95
C HIS A 107 -3.51 2.30 -28.10
N VAL A 108 -2.76 3.08 -28.88
CA VAL A 108 -1.85 2.55 -29.92
C VAL A 108 -0.44 2.60 -29.38
N ALA A 109 0.29 1.48 -29.51
CA ALA A 109 1.68 1.42 -29.07
C ALA A 109 2.55 2.41 -29.88
N ASP A 110 3.38 3.17 -29.18
CA ASP A 110 4.27 4.17 -29.76
C ASP A 110 5.73 3.84 -29.36
N PRO A 111 6.44 2.96 -30.10
CA PRO A 111 7.76 2.50 -29.70
C PRO A 111 8.82 3.62 -29.79
N ALA A 112 9.64 3.72 -28.75
CA ALA A 112 10.75 4.68 -28.68
C ALA A 112 12.09 3.97 -28.93
N THR A 113 13.11 4.73 -29.33
CA THR A 113 14.51 4.29 -29.38
C THR A 113 15.34 5.11 -28.40
N VAL A 114 16.58 4.70 -28.14
CA VAL A 114 17.48 5.50 -27.29
C VAL A 114 17.73 6.88 -27.92
N ASP A 115 17.89 6.93 -29.25
CA ASP A 115 18.21 8.16 -29.98
C ASP A 115 17.01 9.10 -30.11
N SER A 116 15.78 8.58 -30.15
CA SER A 116 14.57 9.39 -30.22
C SER A 116 14.06 9.85 -28.86
N ALA A 117 14.61 9.33 -27.76
CA ALA A 117 14.16 9.63 -26.41
C ALA A 117 14.66 11.00 -25.93
N GLU A 118 13.74 11.86 -25.50
CA GLU A 118 14.10 13.07 -24.74
C GLU A 118 14.95 12.68 -23.51
N PRO A 119 16.07 13.37 -23.20
CA PRO A 119 16.94 13.00 -22.08
C PRO A 119 16.21 12.82 -20.74
N ARG A 120 15.26 13.70 -20.43
CA ARG A 120 14.44 13.60 -19.21
C ARG A 120 13.51 12.38 -19.23
N ALA A 121 12.93 12.05 -20.38
CA ALA A 121 12.11 10.85 -20.53
C ALA A 121 12.95 9.59 -20.35
N LEU A 122 14.17 9.58 -20.90
CA LEU A 122 15.10 8.46 -20.76
C LEU A 122 15.50 8.24 -19.30
N ASP A 123 15.79 9.29 -18.53
CA ASP A 123 16.08 9.16 -17.09
C ASP A 123 14.91 8.57 -16.30
N ARG A 124 13.67 8.99 -16.62
CA ARG A 124 12.45 8.39 -16.03
C ARG A 124 12.38 6.90 -16.32
N TRP A 125 12.64 6.49 -17.57
CA TRP A 125 12.57 5.08 -17.96
C TRP A 125 13.69 4.25 -17.32
N LYS A 126 14.90 4.80 -17.19
CA LYS A 126 16.02 4.15 -16.48
C LYS A 126 15.67 3.89 -15.03
N VAL A 127 15.11 4.88 -14.33
CA VAL A 127 14.67 4.72 -12.94
C VAL A 127 13.52 3.73 -12.82
N ASP A 128 12.53 3.77 -13.72
CA ASP A 128 11.41 2.83 -13.72
C ASP A 128 11.86 1.39 -13.99
N TYR A 129 12.79 1.18 -14.92
CA TYR A 129 13.42 -0.12 -15.18
C TYR A 129 14.14 -0.65 -13.94
N LEU A 130 15.04 0.14 -13.34
CA LEU A 130 15.78 -0.27 -12.14
C LEU A 130 14.83 -0.62 -10.99
N ARG A 131 13.80 0.21 -10.76
CA ARG A 131 12.76 -0.06 -9.76
C ARG A 131 12.02 -1.36 -10.05
N HIS A 132 11.66 -1.61 -11.31
CA HIS A 132 10.99 -2.85 -11.70
C HIS A 132 11.89 -4.08 -11.46
N ARG A 133 13.20 -4.01 -11.73
CA ARG A 133 14.14 -5.10 -11.42
C ARG A 133 14.25 -5.40 -9.92
N MET A 134 13.88 -4.44 -9.08
CA MET A 134 13.86 -4.56 -7.62
C MET A 134 12.48 -4.92 -7.04
N THR A 135 11.50 -5.29 -7.87
CA THR A 135 10.13 -5.68 -7.44
C THR A 135 10.15 -6.87 -6.45
N ARG A 136 11.24 -7.65 -6.37
CA ARG A 136 11.39 -8.72 -5.37
C ARG A 136 11.18 -8.24 -3.92
N TYR A 137 11.48 -6.97 -3.62
CA TYR A 137 11.25 -6.41 -2.29
C TYR A 137 9.77 -6.16 -1.96
N ASP A 138 8.87 -6.22 -2.95
CA ASP A 138 7.42 -6.17 -2.69
C ASP A 138 6.93 -7.41 -1.92
N GLY A 139 7.65 -8.54 -2.02
CA GLY A 139 7.40 -9.73 -1.22
C GLY A 139 7.50 -9.46 0.28
N ILE A 140 8.41 -8.57 0.70
CA ILE A 140 8.59 -8.17 2.10
C ILE A 140 7.32 -7.48 2.65
N LEU A 141 6.55 -6.83 1.78
CA LEU A 141 5.32 -6.11 2.13
C LEU A 141 4.09 -7.02 2.18
N ALA A 142 4.15 -8.21 1.60
CA ALA A 142 3.01 -9.16 1.57
C ALA A 142 2.61 -9.61 2.99
N GLU A 143 3.57 -9.63 3.93
CA GLU A 143 3.34 -10.00 5.33
C GLU A 143 2.53 -8.98 6.14
N LEU A 144 2.39 -7.75 5.65
CA LEU A 144 1.61 -6.69 6.30
C LEU A 144 0.13 -6.65 5.86
N SER A 145 -0.41 -7.77 5.38
CA SER A 145 -1.83 -7.87 4.99
C SER A 145 -2.75 -7.39 6.12
N GLY A 146 -3.63 -6.43 5.81
CA GLY A 146 -4.55 -5.83 6.79
C GLY A 146 -4.10 -4.48 7.37
N ARG A 147 -3.87 -3.50 6.49
CA ARG A 147 -3.97 -2.03 6.66
C ARG A 147 -3.09 -1.31 7.70
N THR A 148 -2.57 -1.93 8.76
CA THR A 148 -1.74 -1.19 9.74
C THR A 148 -0.26 -1.34 9.44
N GLY A 149 0.37 -0.27 8.95
CA GLY A 149 1.83 -0.20 8.76
C GLY A 149 2.31 -0.48 7.33
N ARG A 150 1.47 -1.04 6.45
CA ARG A 150 1.82 -1.29 5.05
C ARG A 150 2.23 -0.02 4.31
N ALA A 151 1.48 1.07 4.44
CA ALA A 151 1.81 2.34 3.80
C ALA A 151 3.17 2.89 4.28
N ALA A 152 3.45 2.82 5.58
CA ALA A 152 4.75 3.24 6.13
C ALA A 152 5.91 2.35 5.64
N ALA A 153 5.67 1.05 5.52
CA ALA A 153 6.65 0.10 4.99
C ALA A 153 6.91 0.31 3.48
N GLU A 154 5.87 0.53 2.69
CA GLU A 154 5.97 0.91 1.28
C GLU A 154 6.74 2.22 1.10
N GLU A 155 6.50 3.20 1.96
CA GLU A 155 7.21 4.48 1.93
C GLU A 155 8.69 4.31 2.26
N LEU A 156 9.01 3.56 3.33
CA LEU A 156 10.39 3.28 3.72
C LEU A 156 11.13 2.52 2.62
N LEU A 157 10.54 1.45 2.09
CA LEU A 157 11.16 0.65 1.03
C LEU A 157 11.44 1.50 -0.21
N ARG A 158 10.49 2.34 -0.61
CA ARG A 158 10.65 3.25 -1.74
C ARG A 158 11.80 4.24 -1.52
N HIS A 159 11.88 4.86 -0.35
CA HIS A 159 12.99 5.76 -0.01
C HIS A 159 14.34 5.06 -0.12
N ARG A 160 14.45 3.84 0.43
CA ARG A 160 15.69 3.06 0.35
C ARG A 160 16.03 2.69 -1.11
N ILE A 161 15.04 2.29 -1.92
CA ILE A 161 15.23 1.98 -3.34
C ILE A 161 15.80 3.18 -4.10
N TYR A 162 15.17 4.35 -3.97
CA TYR A 162 15.64 5.54 -4.69
C TYR A 162 16.98 6.04 -4.17
N ALA A 163 17.24 5.97 -2.87
CA ALA A 163 18.55 6.27 -2.31
C ALA A 163 19.64 5.35 -2.89
N ALA A 164 19.36 4.04 -2.97
CA ALA A 164 20.29 3.08 -3.55
C ALA A 164 20.53 3.34 -5.05
N ILE A 165 19.48 3.67 -5.82
CA ILE A 165 19.63 4.05 -7.24
C ILE A 165 20.50 5.31 -7.36
N SER A 166 20.22 6.37 -6.58
CA SER A 166 21.00 7.62 -6.62
C SER A 166 22.47 7.39 -6.28
N GLN A 167 22.77 6.49 -5.33
CA GLN A 167 24.14 6.13 -4.97
C GLN A 167 24.85 5.35 -6.09
N ALA A 168 24.15 4.39 -6.72
CA ALA A 168 24.72 3.59 -7.82
C ALA A 168 24.85 4.40 -9.12
N TYR A 169 23.95 5.36 -9.35
CA TYR A 169 23.84 6.17 -10.55
C TYR A 169 23.60 7.64 -10.19
N PRO A 170 24.67 8.41 -9.86
CA PRO A 170 24.54 9.81 -9.47
C PRO A 170 23.83 10.70 -10.50
N ALA A 171 23.95 10.37 -11.79
CA ALA A 171 23.24 11.06 -12.87
C ALA A 171 21.70 10.99 -12.74
N LEU A 172 21.17 9.94 -12.11
CA LEU A 172 19.73 9.74 -11.91
C LEU A 172 19.20 10.33 -10.60
N ALA A 173 20.06 10.95 -9.77
CA ALA A 173 19.68 11.43 -8.44
C ALA A 173 18.53 12.46 -8.49
N ARG A 174 18.57 13.38 -9.46
CA ARG A 174 17.52 14.41 -9.64
C ARG A 174 16.15 13.80 -9.93
N GLU A 175 16.10 12.76 -10.75
CA GLU A 175 14.87 12.04 -11.07
C GLU A 175 14.36 11.26 -9.86
N CYS A 176 15.25 10.59 -9.12
CA CYS A 176 14.89 9.89 -7.88
C CYS A 176 14.26 10.83 -6.85
N GLU A 177 14.84 12.02 -6.65
CA GLU A 177 14.27 13.05 -5.76
C GLU A 177 12.91 13.55 -6.24
N ARG A 178 12.75 13.80 -7.55
CA ARG A 178 11.46 14.23 -8.12
C ARG A 178 10.36 13.21 -7.81
N ARG A 179 10.63 11.91 -8.01
CA ARG A 179 9.68 10.82 -7.73
C ARG A 179 9.33 10.70 -6.25
N LEU A 180 10.29 10.96 -5.36
CA LEU A 180 10.03 11.02 -3.91
C LEU A 180 9.13 12.21 -3.55
N ARG A 181 9.34 13.39 -4.16
CA ARG A 181 8.54 14.59 -3.92
C ARG A 181 7.10 14.45 -4.43
N GLU A 182 6.90 13.99 -5.66
CA GLU A 182 5.56 13.89 -6.29
C GLU A 182 4.58 13.03 -5.50
N ARG A 183 5.06 11.99 -4.82
CA ARG A 183 4.20 11.07 -4.07
C ARG A 183 3.97 11.50 -2.63
N ARG A 184 4.83 12.36 -2.06
CA ARG A 184 4.62 12.99 -0.75
C ARG A 184 3.42 13.94 -0.76
N PHE A 185 3.04 14.47 -1.93
CA PHE A 185 1.92 15.39 -2.10
C PHE A 185 0.66 14.78 -2.73
N GLY A 186 0.70 13.52 -3.17
CA GLY A 186 -0.41 12.88 -3.89
C GLY A 186 -0.77 13.61 -5.20
N PRO A 187 -1.56 12.99 -6.10
CA PRO A 187 -2.20 13.80 -7.14
C PRO A 187 -3.11 14.85 -6.46
N PRO A 188 -3.17 16.10 -6.94
CA PRO A 188 -4.18 17.04 -6.47
C PRO A 188 -5.57 16.39 -6.64
N PRO A 189 -6.53 16.65 -5.74
CA PRO A 189 -7.90 16.21 -5.95
C PRO A 189 -8.38 16.83 -7.26
N GLY A 190 -8.54 15.99 -8.28
CA GLY A 190 -9.20 16.33 -9.53
C GLY A 190 -10.71 16.22 -9.38
#